data_AF-A0A067PYL5-F1
#
_entry.id   AF-A0A067PYL5-F1
#
_cell.length_a   1.000
_cell.length_b   1.000
_cell.length_c   1.000
_cell.angle_alpha   90.00
_cell.angle_beta   90.00
_cell.angle_gamma   90.00
#
_symmetry.space_group_name_H-M   'P 1'
#
loop_
_entity.id
_entity.type
_entity.pdbx_description
1 polymer ?
#
loop_
_entity_poly.entity_id
_entity_poly.type
_entity_poly.pdbx_seq_one_letter_code
_entity_poly.pdbx_strand_id
1 'polypeptide(L)'
;MLFVSLILSSLVALAPAVCIMCPNCDYDIINTTVGAECLQKWTCDDASMTMSCYYLSSTDPGEYNICTYDLPGGSLISGPTDICFSYSGSDRHCENAKDVYNLGPPGSCIAASGTVPQ
;
A
#
# COMPACT_ATOMS: atom_id res chain seq x y z
N MET A 1 -22.76 -31.62 -39.89
CA MET A 1 -23.38 -31.27 -38.59
C MET A 1 -22.54 -30.17 -37.95
N LEU A 2 -23.20 -29.09 -37.53
CA LEU A 2 -22.69 -27.85 -36.93
C LEU A 2 -21.41 -28.07 -36.10
N PHE A 3 -20.28 -27.41 -36.37
CA PHE A 3 -20.00 -25.98 -36.10
C PHE A 3 -20.59 -25.49 -34.77
N VAL A 4 -20.15 -26.06 -33.64
CA VAL A 4 -20.13 -25.35 -32.36
C VAL A 4 -18.77 -25.59 -31.72
N SER A 5 -17.75 -25.11 -32.41
CA SER A 5 -16.39 -25.00 -31.88
C SER A 5 -16.42 -24.05 -30.69
N LEU A 6 -16.10 -24.57 -29.51
CA LEU A 6 -15.27 -23.95 -28.48
C LEU A 6 -15.09 -22.42 -28.58
N ILE A 7 -16.06 -21.63 -28.12
CA ILE A 7 -15.80 -20.24 -27.72
C ILE A 7 -16.56 -19.98 -26.41
N LEU A 8 -16.18 -20.69 -25.36
CA LEU A 8 -16.51 -20.31 -23.97
C LEU A 8 -15.22 -20.16 -23.15
N SER A 9 -14.12 -19.77 -23.81
CA SER A 9 -12.88 -19.43 -23.14
C SER A 9 -12.86 -17.93 -22.87
N SER A 10 -13.09 -17.62 -21.60
CA SER A 10 -12.36 -16.56 -20.90
C SER A 10 -12.68 -15.13 -21.31
N LEU A 11 -13.92 -14.68 -21.05
CA LEU A 11 -14.08 -13.29 -20.59
C LEU A 11 -13.53 -13.21 -19.16
N VAL A 12 -12.20 -13.18 -19.03
CA VAL A 12 -11.59 -12.60 -17.83
C VAL A 12 -11.84 -11.11 -17.98
N ALA A 13 -12.87 -10.61 -17.31
CA ALA A 13 -13.05 -9.18 -17.16
C ALA A 13 -11.73 -8.63 -16.61
N LEU A 14 -11.01 -7.82 -17.41
CA LEU A 14 -9.91 -7.02 -16.92
C LEU A 14 -10.54 -5.98 -15.99
N ALA A 15 -10.76 -6.38 -14.73
CA ALA A 15 -10.95 -5.40 -13.68
C ALA A 15 -9.70 -4.51 -13.68
N PRO A 16 -9.83 -3.18 -13.71
CA PRO A 16 -8.67 -2.32 -13.57
C PRO A 16 -8.00 -2.67 -12.24
N ALA A 17 -6.72 -3.02 -12.27
CA ALA A 17 -5.95 -3.29 -11.07
C ALA A 17 -5.86 -1.98 -10.28
N VAL A 18 -6.41 -1.96 -9.07
CA VAL A 18 -6.23 -0.82 -8.15
C VAL A 18 -5.38 -1.33 -7.02
N CYS A 19 -4.33 -0.60 -6.66
CA CYS A 19 -3.45 -0.97 -5.59
C CYS A 19 -3.60 -0.05 -4.39
N ILE A 20 -3.41 -0.60 -3.21
CA ILE A 20 -3.24 0.14 -1.96
C ILE A 20 -1.76 0.40 -1.77
N MET A 21 -1.41 1.64 -1.44
CA MET A 21 -0.03 2.06 -1.26
C MET A 21 0.20 2.75 0.07
N CYS A 22 1.42 2.66 0.58
CA CYS A 22 1.84 3.47 1.71
C CYS A 22 1.90 4.97 1.32
N PRO A 23 1.30 5.88 2.10
CA PRO A 23 1.51 7.32 1.94
C PRO A 23 3.01 7.66 1.96
N ASN A 24 3.47 8.57 1.11
CA ASN A 24 4.90 8.81 0.92
C ASN A 24 5.54 9.62 2.05
N CYS A 25 5.22 10.90 2.10
CA CYS A 25 5.63 11.82 3.14
C CYS A 25 4.45 12.75 3.32
N ASP A 26 4.17 13.15 4.55
CA ASP A 26 3.40 14.38 4.71
C ASP A 26 4.32 15.55 4.34
N TYR A 27 4.06 16.18 3.18
CA TYR A 27 4.73 17.43 2.82
C TYR A 27 4.08 18.63 3.52
N ASP A 28 2.90 18.44 4.11
CA ASP A 28 2.38 19.39 5.07
C ASP A 28 3.15 19.15 6.37
N ILE A 29 3.93 20.14 6.76
CA ILE A 29 4.73 20.14 7.98
C ILE A 29 3.82 19.76 9.16
N ILE A 30 3.95 18.53 9.67
CA ILE A 30 3.22 17.99 10.83
C ILE A 30 3.30 18.97 12.02
N ASN A 31 4.43 19.67 12.12
CA ASN A 31 4.74 20.76 13.04
C ASN A 31 6.08 21.38 12.62
N THR A 32 6.29 22.71 12.75
CA THR A 32 7.57 23.41 12.46
C THR A 32 8.82 22.88 13.20
N THR A 33 8.66 21.90 14.08
CA THR A 33 9.66 21.30 14.95
C THR A 33 10.04 19.87 14.53
N VAL A 34 9.19 19.19 13.74
CA VAL A 34 9.37 17.80 13.31
C VAL A 34 9.48 17.81 11.79
N GLY A 35 10.58 17.28 11.24
CA GLY A 35 10.80 17.24 9.80
C GLY A 35 9.77 16.36 9.09
N ALA A 36 9.72 16.42 7.75
CA ALA A 36 8.90 15.48 6.99
C ALA A 36 9.47 14.06 7.16
N GLU A 37 8.69 13.17 7.77
CA GLU A 37 9.05 11.77 7.88
C GLU A 37 8.57 11.04 6.63
N CYS A 38 9.53 10.52 5.87
CA CYS A 38 9.27 9.91 4.59
C CYS A 38 9.35 8.38 4.69
N LEU A 39 8.49 7.73 3.92
CA LEU A 39 8.45 6.30 3.75
C LEU A 39 9.80 5.79 3.27
N GLN A 40 10.31 4.78 3.95
CA GLN A 40 11.57 4.10 3.62
C GLN A 40 11.32 2.68 3.13
N LYS A 41 10.40 1.99 3.79
CA LYS A 41 10.07 0.60 3.50
C LYS A 41 8.65 0.27 3.91
N TRP A 42 8.17 -0.85 3.44
CA TRP A 42 6.85 -1.37 3.76
C TRP A 42 6.85 -2.89 3.79
N THR A 43 5.86 -3.45 4.48
CA THR A 43 5.58 -4.89 4.49
C THR A 43 4.10 -5.13 4.25
N CYS A 44 3.78 -6.28 3.70
CA CYS A 44 2.43 -6.75 3.47
C CYS A 44 2.32 -8.18 3.99
N ASP A 45 1.27 -8.45 4.76
CA ASP A 45 0.96 -9.78 5.26
C ASP A 45 -0.42 -10.20 4.72
N ASP A 46 -0.41 -11.16 3.79
CA ASP A 46 -1.61 -11.73 3.18
C ASP A 46 -2.45 -12.53 4.20
N ALA A 47 -1.84 -13.08 5.25
CA ALA A 47 -2.55 -13.87 6.23
C ALA A 47 -3.35 -12.99 7.20
N SER A 48 -2.76 -11.89 7.66
CA SER A 48 -3.45 -10.90 8.50
C SER A 48 -4.22 -9.85 7.70
N MET A 49 -4.01 -9.78 6.37
CA MET A 49 -4.55 -8.75 5.49
C MET A 49 -4.18 -7.35 5.98
N THR A 50 -2.90 -7.14 6.27
CA THR A 50 -2.38 -5.86 6.77
C THR A 50 -1.18 -5.38 6.00
N MET A 51 -1.08 -4.06 5.84
CA MET A 51 0.08 -3.35 5.32
C MET A 51 0.73 -2.54 6.43
N SER A 52 2.05 -2.65 6.61
CA SER A 52 2.80 -1.79 7.53
C SER A 52 3.78 -0.90 6.76
N CYS A 53 3.71 0.40 7.02
CA CYS A 53 4.52 1.44 6.39
C CYS A 53 5.52 1.99 7.42
N TYR A 54 6.79 2.06 7.06
CA TYR A 54 7.88 2.44 7.95
C TYR A 54 8.48 3.78 7.52
N TYR A 55 8.33 4.78 8.39
CA TYR A 55 8.83 6.14 8.21
C TYR A 55 10.03 6.35 9.12
N LEU A 56 11.14 6.86 8.59
CA LEU A 56 12.31 7.10 9.43
C LEU A 56 12.00 8.23 10.42
N SER A 57 12.18 7.96 11.71
CA SER A 57 11.88 8.94 12.75
C SER A 57 12.86 10.11 12.68
N SER A 58 12.31 11.32 12.72
CA SER A 58 13.06 12.57 12.80
C SER A 58 13.41 12.95 14.24
N THR A 59 12.69 12.40 15.22
CA THR A 59 12.94 12.61 16.66
C THR A 59 13.89 11.58 17.25
N ASP A 60 13.91 10.37 16.69
CA ASP A 60 14.67 9.22 17.21
C ASP A 60 15.53 8.62 16.08
N PRO A 61 16.75 9.14 15.86
CA PRO A 61 17.60 8.71 14.76
C PRO A 61 17.91 7.21 14.81
N GLY A 62 17.55 6.50 13.73
CA GLY A 62 17.75 5.05 13.59
C GLY A 62 16.52 4.20 13.88
N GLU A 63 15.45 4.81 14.40
CA GLU A 63 14.16 4.16 14.64
C GLU A 63 13.13 4.49 13.54
N TYR A 64 12.04 3.72 13.51
CA TYR A 64 10.93 3.93 12.59
C TYR A 64 9.63 4.23 13.32
N ASN A 65 8.88 5.21 12.81
CA ASN A 65 7.46 5.32 13.05
C ASN A 65 6.72 4.38 12.09
N ILE A 66 5.84 3.53 12.65
CA ILE A 66 5.17 2.46 11.91
C ILE A 66 3.68 2.74 11.86
N CYS A 67 3.13 2.80 10.65
CA CYS A 67 1.70 2.91 10.40
C CYS A 67 1.19 1.60 9.81
N THR A 68 0.21 0.97 10.45
CA THR A 68 -0.39 -0.28 9.98
C THR A 68 -1.81 -0.06 9.53
N TYR A 69 -2.14 -0.54 8.33
CA TYR A 69 -3.43 -0.37 7.67
C TYR A 69 -4.08 -1.73 7.40
N ASP A 70 -5.41 -1.75 7.41
CA ASP A 70 -6.18 -2.92 6.97
C ASP A 70 -6.22 -3.01 5.44
N LEU A 71 -6.40 -4.22 4.93
CA LEU A 71 -6.59 -4.48 3.51
C LEU A 71 -7.91 -5.26 3.33
N PRO A 72 -8.68 -5.00 2.25
CA PRO A 72 -8.44 -4.00 1.20
C PRO A 72 -8.81 -2.55 1.58
N GLY A 73 -9.31 -2.32 2.80
CA GLY A 73 -9.93 -1.05 3.20
C GLY A 73 -8.97 0.15 3.24
N GLY A 74 -7.70 -0.08 3.56
CA GLY A 74 -6.70 0.95 3.69
C GLY A 74 -6.87 1.84 4.91
N SER A 75 -7.68 1.45 5.90
CA SER A 75 -7.93 2.19 7.14
C SER A 75 -6.80 1.96 8.13
N LEU A 76 -6.39 3.02 8.83
CA LEU A 76 -5.37 2.92 9.87
C LEU A 76 -5.86 2.03 11.04
N ILE A 77 -5.10 0.99 11.35
CA ILE A 77 -5.29 0.12 12.51
C ILE A 77 -4.47 0.61 13.70
N SER A 78 -3.21 1.00 13.45
CA SER A 78 -2.28 1.41 14.50
C SER A 78 -1.15 2.30 14.00
N GLY A 79 -0.65 3.14 14.89
CA GLY A 79 0.48 4.02 14.67
C GLY A 79 0.33 5.38 15.35
N PRO A 80 1.40 6.17 15.43
CA PRO A 80 1.37 7.53 15.96
C PRO A 80 0.50 8.45 15.09
N THR A 81 -0.49 9.13 15.68
CA THR A 81 -1.52 9.90 14.95
C THR A 81 -1.01 11.19 14.31
N ASP A 82 0.14 11.68 14.77
CA ASP A 82 0.86 12.82 14.21
C ASP A 82 1.65 12.45 12.94
N ILE A 83 1.95 11.17 12.72
CA ILE A 83 2.67 10.70 11.52
C ILE A 83 1.73 9.92 10.57
N CYS A 84 0.84 9.11 11.13
CA CYS A 84 0.03 8.17 10.36
C CYS A 84 -1.27 8.80 9.88
N PHE A 85 -1.47 8.78 8.55
CA PHE A 85 -2.74 9.13 7.95
C PHE A 85 -3.84 8.14 8.35
N SER A 86 -5.08 8.62 8.48
CA SER A 86 -6.24 7.79 8.78
C SER A 86 -6.52 6.72 7.70
N TYR A 87 -6.04 6.96 6.48
CA TYR A 87 -6.15 6.04 5.35
C TYR A 87 -4.86 5.99 4.53
N SER A 88 -4.59 4.83 3.94
CA SER A 88 -3.54 4.63 2.96
C SER A 88 -3.89 5.23 1.60
N GLY A 89 -2.90 5.37 0.72
CA GLY A 89 -3.12 5.81 -0.66
C GLY A 89 -3.70 4.71 -1.55
N SER A 90 -4.18 5.10 -2.74
CA SER A 90 -4.55 4.15 -3.79
C SER A 90 -3.97 4.55 -5.15
N ASP A 91 -3.49 3.57 -5.92
CA ASP A 91 -3.07 3.70 -7.32
C ASP A 91 -4.02 2.93 -8.22
N ARG A 92 -4.33 3.44 -9.42
CA ARG A 92 -5.13 2.72 -10.41
C ARG A 92 -4.31 1.94 -11.44
N HIS A 93 -2.98 2.02 -11.37
CA HIS A 93 -2.10 1.38 -12.34
C HIS A 93 -1.15 0.36 -11.69
N CYS A 94 -0.96 0.41 -10.37
CA CYS A 94 -0.07 -0.50 -9.64
C CYS A 94 1.38 -0.45 -10.14
N GLU A 95 1.85 0.72 -10.56
CA GLU A 95 3.17 0.94 -11.15
C GLU A 95 4.16 1.60 -10.17
N ASN A 96 3.68 2.05 -9.02
CA ASN A 96 4.47 2.74 -8.02
C ASN A 96 5.22 1.76 -7.13
N ALA A 97 6.47 2.08 -6.78
CA ALA A 97 7.25 1.29 -5.81
C ALA A 97 6.63 1.24 -4.40
N LYS A 98 5.61 2.05 -4.14
CA LYS A 98 4.83 2.11 -2.89
C LYS A 98 3.60 1.22 -2.91
N ASP A 99 3.24 0.65 -4.05
CA ASP A 99 2.10 -0.24 -4.16
C ASP A 99 2.39 -1.53 -3.38
N VAL A 100 1.50 -1.84 -2.45
CA VAL A 100 1.68 -2.92 -1.48
C VAL A 100 0.71 -4.07 -1.72
N TYR A 101 -0.54 -3.76 -2.07
CA TYR A 101 -1.61 -4.74 -2.23
C TYR A 101 -2.47 -4.43 -3.45
N ASN A 102 -2.90 -5.43 -4.21
CA ASN A 102 -3.76 -5.29 -5.40
C ASN A 102 -5.21 -5.68 -5.07
N LEU A 103 -6.17 -4.83 -5.43
CA LEU A 103 -7.62 -5.03 -5.29
C LEU A 103 -8.24 -5.86 -6.44
N GLY A 104 -7.51 -6.06 -7.53
CA GLY A 104 -7.92 -6.89 -8.65
C GLY A 104 -7.89 -8.39 -8.32
N PRO A 105 -8.59 -9.26 -9.07
CA PRO A 105 -8.55 -10.70 -8.83
C PRO A 105 -7.18 -11.33 -9.20
N PRO A 106 -6.55 -12.16 -8.34
CA PRO A 106 -6.88 -12.43 -6.93
C PRO A 106 -6.24 -11.38 -6.01
N GLY A 107 -7.06 -10.66 -5.23
CA GLY A 107 -6.56 -9.56 -4.41
C GLY A 107 -5.57 -10.06 -3.38
N SER A 108 -4.34 -9.55 -3.43
CA SER A 108 -3.19 -10.07 -2.69
C SER A 108 -2.09 -9.03 -2.60
N CYS A 109 -1.19 -9.22 -1.64
CA CYS A 109 0.06 -8.50 -1.56
C CYS A 109 0.82 -8.60 -2.89
N ILE A 110 1.23 -7.46 -3.43
CA ILE A 110 2.02 -7.40 -4.66
C ILE A 110 3.43 -7.94 -4.38
N ALA A 111 3.94 -7.64 -3.18
CA ALA A 111 5.09 -8.31 -2.57
C ALA A 111 4.92 -8.32 -1.05
N ALA A 112 5.66 -9.21 -0.37
CA ALA A 112 5.65 -9.24 1.11
C ALA A 112 6.35 -8.04 1.74
N SER A 113 7.26 -7.37 1.01
CA SER A 113 7.98 -6.19 1.47
C SER A 113 8.64 -5.43 0.33
N GLY A 114 8.89 -4.14 0.54
CA GLY A 114 9.64 -3.29 -0.40
C GLY A 114 10.35 -2.12 0.29
N THR A 115 11.28 -1.49 -0.43
CA THR A 115 11.99 -0.28 -0.01
C THR A 115 11.79 0.83 -1.04
N VAL A 116 11.71 2.07 -0.58
CA VAL A 116 11.54 3.25 -1.44
C VAL A 116 12.89 3.98 -1.51
N PRO A 117 13.49 4.14 -2.70
CA PRO A 117 14.66 5.00 -2.87
C PRO A 117 14.31 6.44 -2.48
N GLN A 118 15.21 7.10 -1.76
CA GLN A 118 15.08 8.52 -1.41
C GLN A 118 15.86 9.41 -2.37
#